data_AF-A0A819AZ94-F1
#
_entry.id   AF-A0A819AZ94-F1
#
_cell.length_a   1.000
_cell.length_b   1.000
_cell.length_c   1.000
_cell.angle_alpha   90.00
_cell.angle_beta   90.00
_cell.angle_gamma   90.00
#
_symmetry.space_group_name_H-M   'P 1'
#
loop_
_entity.id
_entity.type
_entity.pdbx_description
1 polymer ?
#
loop_
_entity_poly.entity_id
_entity_poly.type
_entity_poly.pdbx_seq_one_letter_code
_entity_poly.pdbx_strand_id
1 'polypeptide(L)'
;MAHEHCNKCFLINCVHTSSCPLIYCPNGCLSRMHECKRDDHENICLNAYIPCLNVNYGCPSIIRRFDLSRHLRICPASITVCSFIYNHEYYLNNLENSMNKNFIEIMAYRDNIWHEHVTEFEKRQEKLYSNLKYNKSKNKQVEHLIRSEKYRYITMPECMLSKGDGVICAACRKHLRQLEENEDQRLSELSEGNLDQY
;
A
#
# COMPACT_ATOMS: atom_id res chain seq x y z
N MET A 1 37.93 9.19 -6.41
CA MET A 1 37.89 10.12 -7.57
C MET A 1 37.55 11.50 -7.05
N ALA A 2 38.36 12.52 -7.37
CA ALA A 2 38.16 13.88 -6.86
C ALA A 2 37.15 14.64 -7.74
N HIS A 3 35.95 14.85 -7.21
CA HIS A 3 34.87 15.62 -7.84
C HIS A 3 34.72 17.01 -7.19
N GLU A 4 35.83 17.74 -7.00
CA GLU A 4 35.83 19.02 -6.27
C GLU A 4 34.89 20.05 -6.91
N HIS A 5 34.86 20.10 -8.24
CA HIS A 5 33.89 20.89 -8.99
C HIS A 5 32.45 20.46 -8.71
N CYS A 6 32.15 19.17 -8.89
CA CYS A 6 30.77 18.68 -8.81
C CYS A 6 30.18 18.93 -7.42
N ASN A 7 30.96 18.79 -6.35
CA ASN A 7 30.53 19.06 -4.97
C ASN A 7 29.96 20.49 -4.79
N LYS A 8 30.44 21.45 -5.57
CA LYS A 8 30.01 22.87 -5.54
C LYS A 8 29.12 23.25 -6.72
N CYS A 9 28.86 22.35 -7.67
CA CYS A 9 28.11 22.63 -8.89
C CYS A 9 26.61 22.39 -8.71
N PHE A 10 25.80 23.44 -8.92
CA PHE A 10 24.33 23.40 -8.90
C PHE A 10 23.71 23.76 -10.25
N LEU A 11 24.54 23.87 -11.31
CA LEU A 11 24.10 24.26 -12.64
C LEU A 11 23.48 23.08 -13.39
N ILE A 12 22.27 23.26 -13.91
CA ILE A 12 21.55 22.28 -14.73
C ILE A 12 22.30 22.01 -16.05
N ASN A 13 22.88 23.07 -16.62
CA ASN A 13 23.65 23.06 -17.87
C ASN A 13 25.12 23.44 -17.58
N CYS A 14 25.79 22.66 -16.74
CA CYS A 14 27.23 22.84 -16.50
C CYS A 14 28.06 22.59 -17.77
N VAL A 15 29.05 23.44 -18.02
CA VAL A 15 30.00 23.29 -19.13
C VAL A 15 31.18 22.34 -18.79
N HIS A 16 31.48 22.16 -17.51
CA HIS A 16 32.59 21.31 -17.04
C HIS A 16 32.20 19.83 -16.99
N THR A 17 32.02 19.21 -18.16
CA THR A 17 31.54 17.83 -18.32
C THR A 17 32.66 16.81 -18.61
N SER A 18 33.90 17.26 -18.77
CA SER A 18 35.04 16.41 -19.16
C SER A 18 35.37 15.31 -18.16
N SER A 19 35.33 15.61 -16.86
CA SER A 19 35.64 14.64 -15.79
C SER A 19 34.42 13.91 -15.24
N CYS A 20 33.22 14.46 -15.46
CA CYS A 20 31.97 13.89 -14.97
C CYS A 20 30.82 14.36 -15.86
N PRO A 21 30.21 13.48 -16.67
CA PRO A 21 29.18 13.87 -17.63
C PRO A 21 27.91 14.33 -16.91
N LEU A 22 27.14 15.20 -17.57
CA LEU A 22 25.77 15.50 -17.17
C LEU A 22 24.85 14.41 -17.70
N ILE A 23 24.06 13.83 -16.81
CA ILE A 23 23.06 12.83 -17.13
C ILE A 23 21.66 13.33 -16.80
N TYR A 24 20.67 12.77 -17.47
CA TYR A 24 19.28 12.87 -17.05
C TYR A 24 19.00 11.84 -15.95
N CYS A 25 18.08 12.20 -15.07
CA CYS A 25 17.52 11.30 -14.08
C CYS A 25 16.96 10.00 -14.73
N PRO A 26 17.43 8.81 -14.35
CA PRO A 26 16.98 7.55 -14.94
C PRO A 26 15.50 7.24 -14.62
N ASN A 27 14.99 7.80 -13.51
CA ASN A 27 13.59 7.71 -13.11
C ASN A 27 12.65 8.62 -13.94
N GLY A 28 13.16 9.26 -15.00
CA GLY A 28 12.37 10.13 -15.87
C GLY A 28 11.90 11.42 -15.20
N CYS A 29 12.57 11.86 -14.13
CA CYS A 29 12.38 13.20 -13.61
C CYS A 29 13.15 14.20 -14.50
N LEU A 30 12.65 15.43 -14.65
CA LEU A 30 13.25 16.42 -15.55
C LEU A 30 14.59 16.98 -15.05
N SER A 31 15.11 16.47 -13.94
CA SER A 31 16.38 16.87 -13.35
C SER A 31 17.56 16.38 -14.18
N ARG A 32 18.54 17.27 -14.35
CA ARG A 32 19.87 16.98 -14.87
C ARG A 32 20.92 17.24 -13.81
N MET A 33 21.93 16.39 -13.75
CA MET A 33 23.01 16.48 -12.77
C MET A 33 24.25 15.78 -13.28
N HIS A 34 25.38 16.03 -12.62
CA HIS A 34 26.58 15.23 -12.83
C HIS A 34 26.32 13.78 -12.40
N GLU A 35 26.85 12.80 -13.13
CA GLU A 35 26.67 11.37 -12.85
C GLU A 35 27.05 11.00 -11.40
N CYS A 36 28.10 11.61 -10.85
CA CYS A 36 28.51 11.39 -9.47
C CYS A 36 27.47 11.81 -8.41
N LYS A 37 26.46 12.62 -8.77
CA LYS A 37 25.35 13.05 -7.90
C LYS A 37 24.10 12.20 -8.05
N ARG A 38 24.11 11.19 -8.92
CA ARG A 38 22.93 10.38 -9.21
C ARG A 38 22.35 9.75 -7.95
N ASP A 39 23.21 9.14 -7.15
CA ASP A 39 22.79 8.39 -5.96
C ASP A 39 22.24 9.35 -4.87
N ASP A 40 22.85 10.52 -4.70
CA ASP A 40 22.32 11.59 -3.84
C ASP A 40 20.93 12.07 -4.31
N HIS A 41 20.77 12.26 -5.62
CA HIS A 41 19.51 12.66 -6.19
C HIS A 41 18.42 11.60 -6.04
N GLU A 42 18.74 10.32 -6.16
CA GLU A 42 17.79 9.21 -5.97
C GLU A 42 17.11 9.27 -4.58
N ASN A 43 17.85 9.72 -3.56
CA ASN A 43 17.32 9.91 -2.21
C ASN A 43 16.25 11.01 -2.09
N ILE A 44 16.20 11.96 -3.04
CA ILE A 44 15.22 13.06 -3.05
C ILE A 44 14.26 13.02 -4.25
N CYS A 45 14.54 12.17 -5.24
CA CYS A 45 13.77 12.09 -6.47
C CYS A 45 12.34 11.61 -6.19
N LEU A 46 11.36 12.40 -6.62
CA LEU A 46 9.93 12.06 -6.48
C LEU A 46 9.51 10.86 -7.33
N ASN A 47 10.19 10.64 -8.47
CA ASN A 47 9.92 9.52 -9.37
C ASN A 47 10.71 8.26 -9.02
N ALA A 48 11.63 8.31 -8.05
CA ALA A 48 12.37 7.12 -7.63
C ALA A 48 11.43 6.09 -7.03
N TYR A 49 11.65 4.83 -7.37
CA TYR A 49 10.99 3.68 -6.76
C TYR A 49 11.67 3.37 -5.44
N ILE A 50 10.92 3.45 -4.35
CA ILE A 50 11.39 3.20 -3.00
C ILE A 50 10.52 2.12 -2.34
N PRO A 51 11.07 1.33 -1.41
CA PRO A 51 10.25 0.50 -0.56
C PRO A 51 9.32 1.37 0.29
N CYS A 52 8.16 0.83 0.65
CA CYS A 52 7.28 1.45 1.63
C CYS A 52 8.03 1.72 2.94
N LEU A 53 7.72 2.83 3.62
CA LEU A 53 8.27 3.14 4.96
C LEU A 53 8.02 2.00 5.97
N ASN A 54 6.92 1.26 5.78
CA ASN A 54 6.53 0.14 6.63
C ASN A 54 7.04 -1.21 6.11
N VAL A 55 8.10 -1.23 5.31
CA VAL A 55 8.71 -2.49 4.82
C VAL A 55 9.15 -3.38 5.98
N ASN A 56 9.68 -2.80 7.05
CA ASN A 56 10.09 -3.52 8.26
C ASN A 56 8.89 -4.07 9.07
N TYR A 57 7.69 -3.57 8.80
CA TYR A 57 6.42 -4.09 9.35
C TYR A 57 5.73 -5.05 8.38
N GLY A 58 6.41 -5.49 7.31
CA GLY A 58 5.94 -6.49 6.38
C GLY A 58 5.23 -5.95 5.13
N CYS A 59 5.29 -4.65 4.84
CA CYS A 59 4.75 -4.14 3.58
C CYS A 59 5.64 -4.53 2.38
N PRO A 60 5.16 -5.31 1.39
CA PRO A 60 5.98 -5.72 0.25
C PRO A 60 6.01 -4.67 -0.88
N SER A 61 5.40 -3.50 -0.69
CA SER A 61 5.20 -2.54 -1.77
C SER A 61 6.46 -1.77 -2.09
N ILE A 62 6.83 -1.75 -3.37
CA ILE A 62 7.80 -0.83 -3.98
C ILE A 62 7.00 0.15 -4.83
N ILE A 63 7.13 1.44 -4.54
CA ILE A 63 6.28 2.49 -5.12
C ILE A 63 7.10 3.74 -5.44
N ARG A 64 6.58 4.60 -6.31
CA ARG A 64 7.21 5.90 -6.55
C ARG A 64 7.08 6.77 -5.30
N ARG A 65 8.13 7.53 -4.97
CA ARG A 65 8.16 8.40 -3.79
C ARG A 65 6.98 9.37 -3.74
N PHE A 66 6.54 9.92 -4.88
CA PHE A 66 5.38 10.83 -4.91
C PHE A 66 4.05 10.13 -4.52
N ASP A 67 3.94 8.82 -4.77
CA ASP A 67 2.76 8.02 -4.44
C ASP A 67 2.76 7.51 -2.99
N LEU A 68 3.85 7.70 -2.26
CA LEU A 68 4.02 7.20 -0.90
C LEU A 68 2.91 7.68 0.05
N SER A 69 2.55 8.97 0.00
CA SER A 69 1.50 9.53 0.85
C SER A 69 0.13 8.89 0.60
N ARG A 70 -0.18 8.60 -0.68
CA ARG A 70 -1.41 7.91 -1.08
C ARG A 70 -1.40 6.46 -0.64
N HIS A 71 -0.28 5.77 -0.79
CA HIS A 71 -0.11 4.41 -0.33
C HIS A 71 -0.26 4.30 1.19
N LEU A 72 0.36 5.17 1.99
CA LEU A 72 0.33 5.09 3.45
C LEU A 72 -1.09 5.15 4.03
N ARG A 73 -2.01 5.89 3.39
CA ARG A 73 -3.43 5.93 3.79
C ARG A 73 -4.14 4.57 3.72
N ILE A 74 -3.66 3.67 2.88
CA ILE A 74 -4.26 2.34 2.63
C ILE A 74 -3.27 1.21 2.90
N CYS A 75 -2.11 1.53 3.50
CA CYS A 75 -1.02 0.59 3.63
C CYS A 75 -1.39 -0.45 4.71
N PRO A 76 -1.38 -1.76 4.39
CA PRO A 76 -1.80 -2.79 5.33
C PRO A 76 -0.87 -2.89 6.54
N ALA A 77 0.40 -2.49 6.38
CA ALA A 77 1.38 -2.42 7.46
C ALA A 77 1.41 -1.05 8.17
N SER A 78 0.54 -0.10 7.78
CA SER A 78 0.43 1.21 8.43
C SER A 78 -0.55 1.22 9.61
N ILE A 79 -1.02 0.04 10.03
CA ILE A 79 -1.86 -0.09 11.22
C ILE A 79 -0.97 0.15 12.44
N THR A 80 -0.90 1.41 12.90
CA THR A 80 -0.55 1.72 14.27
C THR A 80 -1.77 1.38 15.13
N VAL A 81 -1.84 0.18 15.70
CA VAL A 81 -2.77 -0.04 16.81
C VAL A 81 -2.28 0.87 17.93
N CYS A 82 -2.96 2.00 18.12
CA CYS A 82 -2.72 2.84 19.28
C CYS A 82 -3.20 2.05 20.50
N SER A 83 -2.29 1.34 21.17
CA SER A 83 -2.57 0.66 22.43
C SER A 83 -3.11 1.64 23.48
N PHE A 84 -2.88 2.94 23.31
CA PHE A 84 -3.33 4.00 24.21
C PHE A 84 -4.83 4.29 24.13
N ILE A 85 -5.46 4.26 22.95
CA ILE A 85 -6.92 4.47 22.83
C ILE A 85 -7.67 3.27 23.42
N TYR A 86 -7.16 2.05 23.19
CA TYR A 86 -7.75 0.84 23.77
C TYR A 86 -7.58 0.79 25.29
N ASN A 87 -6.45 1.29 25.81
CA ASN A 87 -6.21 1.36 27.24
C ASN A 87 -6.82 2.61 27.91
N HIS A 88 -7.38 3.58 27.18
CA HIS A 88 -7.86 4.84 27.76
C HIS A 88 -9.06 4.60 28.70
N GLU A 89 -10.06 3.85 28.25
CA GLU A 89 -11.18 3.47 29.12
C GLU A 89 -10.72 2.60 30.28
N TYR A 90 -9.78 1.68 30.03
CA TYR A 90 -9.21 0.84 31.07
C TYR A 90 -8.48 1.66 32.16
N TYR A 91 -7.65 2.62 31.77
CA TYR A 91 -6.93 3.50 32.70
C TYR A 91 -7.90 4.41 33.46
N LEU A 92 -8.89 5.01 32.78
CA LEU A 92 -9.90 5.84 33.44
C LEU A 92 -10.69 5.04 34.48
N ASN A 93 -11.07 3.80 34.15
CA ASN A 93 -11.86 2.94 35.03
C ASN A 93 -11.05 2.26 36.15
N ASN A 94 -9.71 2.21 36.06
CA ASN A 94 -8.84 1.52 37.03
C ASN A 94 -7.80 2.45 37.70
N LEU A 95 -7.91 3.76 37.53
CA LEU A 95 -7.03 4.76 38.14
C LEU A 95 -6.93 4.59 39.67
N GLU A 96 -8.05 4.36 40.36
CA GLU A 96 -8.09 4.14 41.81
C GLU A 96 -7.32 2.87 42.24
N ASN A 97 -7.42 1.80 41.45
CA ASN A 97 -6.67 0.55 41.69
C ASN A 97 -5.17 0.68 41.38
N SER A 98 -4.78 1.65 40.55
CA SER A 98 -3.39 1.91 40.17
C SER A 98 -2.63 2.74 41.21
N MET A 99 -3.31 3.46 42.11
CA MET A 99 -2.64 4.34 43.08
C MET A 99 -1.89 3.58 44.19
N ASN A 100 -2.17 2.29 44.39
CA ASN A 100 -1.53 1.44 45.42
C ASN A 100 -0.47 0.47 44.88
N LYS A 101 -0.19 0.48 43.57
CA LYS A 101 0.78 -0.42 42.92
C LYS A 101 2.01 0.35 42.49
N ASN A 102 3.20 -0.23 42.66
CA ASN A 102 4.41 0.42 42.18
C ASN A 102 4.50 0.34 40.64
N PHE A 103 5.38 1.14 40.05
CA PHE A 103 5.56 1.20 38.59
C PHE A 103 5.85 -0.17 37.94
N ILE A 104 6.61 -1.03 38.62
CA ILE A 104 6.94 -2.38 38.12
C ILE A 104 5.71 -3.28 38.13
N GLU A 105 4.88 -3.20 39.17
CA GLU A 105 3.62 -3.95 39.27
C GLU A 105 2.59 -3.48 38.25
N ILE A 106 2.54 -2.17 37.97
CA ILE A 106 1.69 -1.60 36.91
C ILE A 106 2.14 -2.12 35.54
N MET A 107 3.44 -2.13 35.26
CA MET A 107 4.00 -2.66 34.02
C MET A 107 3.76 -4.16 33.87
N ALA A 108 4.02 -4.95 34.91
CA ALA A 108 3.79 -6.40 34.89
C ALA A 108 2.32 -6.74 34.70
N TYR A 109 1.41 -5.99 35.34
CA TYR A 109 -0.03 -6.18 35.19
C TYR A 109 -0.51 -5.80 33.78
N ARG A 110 0.01 -4.70 33.22
CA ARG A 110 -0.24 -4.31 31.82
C ARG A 110 0.22 -5.40 30.85
N ASP A 111 1.43 -5.92 31.04
CA ASP A 111 2.02 -6.92 30.15
C ASP A 111 1.25 -8.25 30.23
N ASN A 112 0.78 -8.65 31.42
CA ASN A 112 -0.09 -9.81 31.60
C ASN A 112 -1.44 -9.65 30.86
N ILE A 113 -2.09 -8.49 30.99
CA ILE A 113 -3.34 -8.21 30.25
C ILE A 113 -3.08 -8.24 28.74
N TRP A 114 -2.00 -7.62 28.28
CA TRP A 114 -1.63 -7.66 26.87
C TRP A 114 -1.44 -9.11 26.38
N HIS A 115 -0.74 -9.95 27.14
CA HIS A 115 -0.56 -11.36 26.82
C HIS A 115 -1.89 -12.13 26.78
N GLU A 116 -2.80 -11.90 27.73
CA GLU A 116 -4.14 -12.52 27.73
C GLU A 116 -4.94 -12.13 26.48
N HIS A 117 -4.95 -10.83 26.14
CA HIS A 117 -5.66 -10.32 24.96
C HIS A 117 -5.05 -10.81 23.64
N VAL A 118 -3.72 -10.87 23.54
CA VAL A 118 -3.02 -11.45 22.38
C VAL A 118 -3.36 -12.93 22.25
N THR A 119 -3.35 -13.66 23.35
CA THR A 119 -3.72 -15.09 23.36
C THR A 119 -5.17 -15.30 22.94
N GLU A 120 -6.09 -14.44 23.37
CA GLU A 120 -7.49 -14.50 22.96
C GLU A 120 -7.67 -14.14 21.48
N PHE A 121 -6.94 -13.13 20.99
CA PHE A 121 -6.90 -12.76 19.59
C PHE A 121 -6.37 -13.90 18.71
N GLU A 122 -5.25 -14.52 19.10
CA GLU A 122 -4.69 -15.69 18.41
C GLU A 122 -5.68 -16.86 18.40
N LYS A 123 -6.35 -17.16 19.53
CA LYS A 123 -7.42 -18.17 19.57
C LYS A 123 -8.60 -17.83 18.66
N ARG A 124 -8.99 -16.55 18.57
CA ARG A 124 -10.04 -16.09 17.64
C ARG A 124 -9.58 -16.22 16.18
N GLN A 125 -8.32 -15.90 15.89
CA GLN A 125 -7.72 -16.10 14.57
C GLN A 125 -7.65 -17.57 14.20
N GLU A 126 -7.18 -18.46 15.08
CA GLU A 126 -7.16 -19.90 14.86
C GLU A 126 -8.56 -20.47 14.62
N LYS A 127 -9.57 -20.01 15.36
CA LYS A 127 -10.98 -20.35 15.12
C LYS A 127 -11.47 -19.84 13.75
N LEU A 128 -11.12 -18.62 13.36
CA LEU A 128 -11.45 -18.08 12.04
C LEU A 128 -10.76 -18.86 10.92
N TYR A 129 -9.46 -19.15 11.03
CA TYR A 129 -8.70 -19.90 10.04
C TYR A 129 -9.10 -21.38 9.96
N SER A 130 -9.46 -22.01 11.08
CA SER A 130 -10.01 -23.37 11.09
C SER A 130 -11.42 -23.42 10.51
N ASN A 131 -12.28 -22.43 10.78
CA ASN A 131 -13.57 -22.28 10.12
C ASN A 131 -13.41 -21.99 8.62
N LEU A 132 -12.44 -21.19 8.21
CA LEU A 132 -12.08 -20.99 6.80
C LEU A 132 -11.58 -22.27 6.15
N LYS A 133 -10.76 -23.08 6.84
CA LYS A 133 -10.24 -24.37 6.33
C LYS A 133 -11.35 -25.44 6.25
N TYR A 134 -12.27 -25.45 7.20
CA TYR A 134 -13.48 -26.28 7.20
C TYR A 134 -14.45 -25.86 6.08
N ASN A 135 -14.66 -24.55 5.89
CA ASN A 135 -15.43 -24.01 4.78
C ASN A 135 -14.74 -24.21 3.42
N LYS A 136 -13.41 -24.26 3.35
CA LYS A 136 -12.64 -24.60 2.13
C LYS A 136 -12.71 -26.10 1.79
N SER A 137 -12.98 -26.95 2.78
CA SER A 137 -13.20 -28.40 2.60
C SER A 137 -14.66 -28.72 2.18
N LYS A 138 -15.62 -27.85 2.54
CA LYS A 138 -17.04 -27.96 2.13
C LYS A 138 -17.39 -27.15 0.89
N ASN A 139 -16.65 -26.09 0.59
CA ASN A 139 -16.70 -25.30 -0.64
C ASN A 139 -15.33 -25.36 -1.32
N LYS A 140 -15.15 -26.38 -2.16
CA LYS A 140 -14.10 -26.42 -3.18
C LYS A 140 -14.52 -25.55 -4.37
N GLN A 141 -14.94 -24.31 -4.13
CA GLN A 141 -15.08 -23.29 -5.16
C GLN A 141 -13.85 -22.41 -5.08
N VAL A 142 -12.94 -22.66 -6.01
CA VAL A 142 -11.81 -21.80 -6.29
C VAL A 142 -12.38 -20.44 -6.68
N GLU A 143 -11.98 -19.37 -6.00
CA GLU A 143 -12.32 -17.99 -6.39
C GLU A 143 -11.64 -17.67 -7.72
N HIS A 144 -12.28 -18.05 -8.81
CA HIS A 144 -11.90 -17.67 -10.16
C HIS A 144 -12.64 -16.38 -10.52
N LEU A 145 -11.98 -15.24 -10.26
CA LEU A 145 -12.46 -13.91 -10.64
C LEU A 145 -11.72 -13.44 -11.90
N ILE A 146 -12.47 -13.14 -12.96
CA ILE A 146 -11.98 -12.50 -14.18
C ILE A 146 -11.94 -10.98 -13.94
N ARG A 147 -10.84 -10.31 -14.30
CA ARG A 147 -10.66 -8.85 -14.13
C ARG A 147 -10.62 -8.15 -15.48
N SER A 148 -11.26 -6.98 -15.59
CA SER A 148 -11.10 -6.10 -16.75
C SER A 148 -9.66 -5.57 -16.84
N GLU A 149 -9.11 -5.55 -18.06
CA GLU A 149 -7.80 -4.95 -18.33
C GLU A 149 -7.86 -3.42 -18.35
N LYS A 150 -9.03 -2.85 -18.69
CA LYS A 150 -9.26 -1.41 -18.76
C LYS A 150 -9.54 -0.79 -17.39
N TYR A 151 -10.35 -1.46 -16.56
CA TYR A 151 -10.71 -1.01 -15.22
C TYR A 151 -10.47 -2.13 -14.20
N ARG A 152 -9.32 -2.08 -13.51
CA ARG A 152 -8.84 -3.16 -12.62
C ARG A 152 -9.75 -3.46 -11.42
N TYR A 153 -10.71 -2.58 -11.12
CA TYR A 153 -11.72 -2.76 -10.07
C TYR A 153 -12.99 -3.46 -10.57
N ILE A 154 -13.21 -3.58 -11.89
CA ILE A 154 -14.30 -4.36 -12.46
C ILE A 154 -13.87 -5.83 -12.46
N THR A 155 -14.56 -6.64 -11.66
CA THR A 155 -14.33 -8.08 -11.56
C THR A 155 -15.63 -8.85 -11.80
N MET A 156 -15.54 -10.00 -12.45
CA MET A 156 -16.66 -10.90 -12.71
C MET A 156 -16.34 -12.34 -12.31
N PRO A 157 -17.33 -13.15 -11.88
CA PRO A 157 -17.13 -14.58 -11.69
C PRO A 157 -16.80 -15.29 -13.02
N GLU A 158 -15.90 -16.29 -12.98
CA GLU A 158 -15.61 -17.14 -14.14
C GLU A 158 -16.86 -17.90 -14.61
N CYS A 159 -17.06 -18.03 -15.93
CA CYS A 159 -18.16 -18.84 -16.47
C CYS A 159 -17.91 -20.31 -16.16
N MET A 160 -18.88 -21.05 -15.61
CA MET A 160 -18.76 -22.50 -15.40
C MET A 160 -18.50 -23.32 -16.68
N LEU A 161 -18.54 -22.70 -17.87
CA LEU A 161 -18.25 -23.33 -19.16
C LEU A 161 -16.79 -23.21 -19.62
N SER A 162 -15.97 -22.36 -18.99
CA SER A 162 -14.52 -22.29 -19.28
C SER A 162 -13.79 -23.30 -18.40
N LYS A 163 -13.14 -24.27 -19.04
CA LYS A 163 -12.46 -25.41 -18.42
C LYS A 163 -11.19 -25.03 -17.63
N GLY A 164 -11.20 -23.98 -16.81
CA GLY A 164 -10.04 -23.59 -15.99
C GLY A 164 -8.75 -23.25 -16.75
N ASP A 165 -8.77 -23.27 -18.08
CA ASP A 165 -7.62 -22.98 -18.96
C ASP A 165 -7.41 -21.47 -19.16
N GLY A 166 -8.12 -20.61 -18.42
CA GLY A 166 -8.06 -19.15 -18.55
C GLY A 166 -8.69 -18.57 -19.82
N VAL A 167 -9.34 -19.39 -20.66
CA VAL A 167 -10.03 -18.93 -21.88
C VAL A 167 -11.45 -18.49 -21.55
N ILE A 168 -11.67 -17.17 -21.48
CA ILE A 168 -12.98 -16.56 -21.22
C ILE A 168 -13.97 -16.91 -22.34
N CYS A 169 -15.20 -17.32 -22.02
CA CYS A 169 -16.22 -17.61 -23.03
C CYS A 169 -16.71 -16.34 -23.75
N ALA A 170 -17.28 -16.48 -24.95
CA ALA A 170 -17.73 -15.34 -25.75
C ALA A 170 -18.82 -14.49 -25.05
N ALA A 171 -19.70 -15.12 -24.26
CA ALA A 171 -20.74 -14.42 -23.50
C ALA A 171 -20.16 -13.57 -22.37
N CYS A 172 -19.19 -14.08 -21.60
CA CYS A 172 -18.51 -13.32 -20.54
C CYS A 172 -17.65 -12.19 -21.09
N ARG A 173 -17.01 -12.38 -22.25
CA ARG A 173 -16.34 -11.27 -22.95
C ARG A 173 -17.31 -10.17 -23.37
N LYS A 174 -18.52 -10.52 -23.80
CA LYS A 174 -19.56 -9.54 -24.18
C LYS A 174 -20.07 -8.79 -22.95
N HIS A 175 -20.32 -9.48 -21.84
CA HIS A 175 -20.77 -8.85 -20.59
C HIS A 175 -19.68 -7.94 -20.00
N LEU A 176 -18.41 -8.37 -19.99
CA LEU A 176 -17.30 -7.54 -19.51
C LEU A 176 -17.18 -6.24 -20.31
N ARG A 177 -17.33 -6.31 -21.64
CA ARG A 177 -17.38 -5.12 -22.50
C ARG A 177 -18.56 -4.20 -22.18
N GLN A 178 -19.74 -4.75 -21.91
CA GLN A 178 -20.91 -3.93 -21.52
C GLN A 178 -20.68 -3.21 -20.18
N LEU A 179 -19.99 -3.84 -19.21
CA LEU A 179 -19.64 -3.19 -17.96
C LEU A 179 -18.61 -2.07 -18.16
N GLU A 180 -17.64 -2.28 -19.06
CA GLU A 180 -16.68 -1.25 -19.45
C GLU A 180 -17.37 -0.07 -20.15
N GLU A 181 -18.31 -0.34 -21.08
CA GLU A 181 -19.09 0.67 -21.79
C GLU A 181 -19.99 1.49 -20.84
N ASN A 182 -20.63 0.85 -19.86
CA ASN A 182 -21.42 1.54 -18.85
C ASN A 182 -20.56 2.45 -17.96
N GLU A 183 -19.33 2.03 -17.65
CA GLU A 183 -18.40 2.84 -16.86
C GLU A 183 -17.83 4.01 -17.67
N ASP A 184 -17.55 3.80 -18.96
CA ASP A 184 -17.21 4.88 -19.90
C ASP A 184 -18.32 5.93 -19.94
N GLN A 185 -19.58 5.51 -20.09
CA GLN A 185 -20.72 6.40 -20.11
C GLN A 185 -20.86 7.19 -18.79
N ARG A 186 -20.73 6.51 -17.64
CA ARG A 186 -20.76 7.17 -16.32
C ARG A 186 -19.66 8.23 -16.18
N LEU A 187 -18.46 7.95 -16.66
CA LEU A 187 -17.33 8.90 -16.65
C LEU A 187 -17.55 10.08 -17.61
N SER A 188 -18.17 9.85 -18.76
CA SER A 188 -18.56 10.90 -19.70
C SER A 188 -19.63 11.83 -19.11
N GLU A 189 -20.67 11.31 -18.48
CA GLU A 189 -21.72 12.10 -17.82
C GLU A 189 -21.15 12.96 -16.67
N LEU A 190 -20.18 12.43 -15.91
CA LEU A 190 -19.44 13.17 -14.89
C LEU A 190 -18.55 14.29 -15.46
N SER A 191 -18.13 14.17 -16.72
CA SER A 191 -17.32 15.18 -17.40
C SER A 191 -18.17 16.28 -18.05
N GLU A 192 -19.38 15.95 -18.53
CA GLU A 192 -20.31 16.91 -19.13
C GLU A 192 -21.06 17.75 -18.08
N GLY A 193 -21.28 17.21 -16.87
CA GLY A 193 -21.94 17.93 -15.76
C GLY A 193 -21.16 19.12 -15.15
N ASN A 194 -20.00 19.48 -15.72
CA ASN A 194 -19.16 20.60 -15.26
C ASN A 194 -19.17 21.83 -16.19
N LEU A 195 -20.07 21.90 -17.18
CA LEU A 195 -20.14 23.04 -18.10
C LEU A 195 -21.31 24.03 -17.89
N ASP A 196 -22.25 23.75 -16.98
CA ASP A 196 -23.42 24.63 -16.74
C ASP A 196 -23.42 25.33 -15.35
N GLN A 197 -22.25 25.60 -14.78
CA GLN A 197 -22.14 26.48 -13.62
C GLN A 197 -20.98 27.47 -13.76
N TYR A 198 -21.07 28.36 -14.75
CA TYR A 198 -20.50 29.71 -14.72
C TYR A 198 -21.34 30.67 -15.57
#